data_AF-A0A9E2JA74-F1
#
_entry.id   AF-A0A9E2JA74-F1
#
_cell.length_a   1.000
_cell.length_b   1.000
_cell.length_c   1.000
_cell.angle_alpha   90.00
_cell.angle_beta   90.00
_cell.angle_gamma   90.00
#
_symmetry.space_group_name_H-M   'P 1'
#
loop_
_entity.id
_entity.type
_entity.pdbx_description
1 polymer ?
#
loop_
_entity_poly.entity_id
_entity_poly.type
_entity_poly.pdbx_seq_one_letter_code
_entity_poly.pdbx_strand_id
1 'polypeptide(L)'
;MTNAIKFHDLPSLRRPVLIMGFSGWPNAGEISTGTIGYLLERLEAAPLATIDPDEFIDYTADRPTAQVIEGFIDDFQESGCRFTYARSNDD
;
A
#
# COMPACT_ATOMS: atom_id res chain seq x y z
N MET A 1 1.98 -23.60 -0.88
CA MET A 1 2.04 -22.21 -1.39
C MET A 1 1.63 -21.34 -0.23
N THR A 2 2.51 -20.46 0.23
CA THR A 2 2.28 -19.60 1.39
C THR A 2 1.19 -18.60 1.06
N ASN A 3 0.33 -18.29 2.04
CA ASN A 3 -0.72 -17.28 1.86
C ASN A 3 -0.05 -15.89 1.93
N ALA A 4 0.47 -15.41 0.80
CA ALA A 4 1.21 -14.15 0.70
C ALA A 4 0.36 -12.90 1.03
N ILE A 5 -0.97 -13.03 1.09
CA ILE A 5 -1.88 -11.93 1.40
C ILE A 5 -2.33 -12.03 2.85
N LYS A 6 -2.06 -10.99 3.63
CA LYS A 6 -2.55 -10.80 4.99
C LYS A 6 -3.73 -9.83 4.97
N PHE A 7 -4.94 -10.34 5.22
CA PHE A 7 -6.13 -9.51 5.36
C PHE A 7 -6.20 -8.88 6.76
N HIS A 8 -6.57 -7.59 6.80
CA HIS A 8 -6.81 -6.83 8.02
C HIS A 8 -8.30 -6.59 8.25
N ASP A 9 -9.09 -6.57 7.17
CA ASP A 9 -10.55 -6.49 7.22
C ASP A 9 -11.18 -7.30 6.07
N LEU A 10 -12.47 -7.62 6.20
CA LEU A 10 -13.28 -8.34 5.21
C LEU A 10 -14.64 -7.63 5.02
N PRO A 11 -14.65 -6.42 4.43
CA PRO A 11 -15.88 -5.66 4.23
C PRO A 11 -16.77 -6.32 3.18
N SER A 12 -18.08 -6.23 3.38
CA SER A 12 -19.03 -6.48 2.29
C SER A 12 -19.01 -5.27 1.34
N LEU A 13 -18.61 -5.50 0.08
CA LEU A 13 -18.58 -4.50 -0.98
C LEU A 13 -19.56 -4.87 -2.09
N ARG A 14 -20.27 -3.88 -2.63
CA ARG A 14 -21.26 -4.07 -3.68
C ARG A 14 -20.67 -3.65 -5.03
N ARG A 15 -20.35 -4.63 -5.88
CA ARG A 15 -19.73 -4.39 -7.21
C ARG A 15 -18.51 -3.46 -7.13
N PRO A 16 -17.49 -3.80 -6.31
CA PRO A 16 -16.33 -2.93 -6.15
C PRO A 16 -15.55 -2.78 -7.45
N VAL A 17 -14.96 -1.60 -7.64
CA VAL A 17 -13.96 -1.33 -8.68
C VAL A 17 -12.59 -1.31 -8.02
N LEU A 18 -11.61 -1.96 -8.63
CA LEU A 18 -10.23 -1.92 -8.19
C LEU A 18 -9.48 -0.84 -8.97
N ILE A 19 -8.88 0.11 -8.23
CA ILE A 19 -7.95 1.10 -8.76
C ILE A 19 -6.57 0.76 -8.21
N MET A 20 -5.58 0.62 -9.09
CA MET A 20 -4.20 0.30 -8.71
C MET A 20 -3.25 1.36 -9.25
N GLY A 21 -2.30 1.74 -8.41
CA GLY A 21 -1.13 2.52 -8.80
C GLY A 21 0.12 1.85 -8.27
N PHE A 22 1.21 2.02 -9.00
CA PHE A 22 2.48 1.35 -8.73
C PHE A 22 3.58 2.40 -8.60
N SER A 23 4.47 2.23 -7.65
CA SER A 23 5.74 2.96 -7.60
C SER A 23 6.73 2.43 -8.65
N GLY A 24 7.86 3.11 -8.81
CA GLY A 24 8.94 2.66 -9.71
C GLY A 24 8.70 3.00 -11.18
N TRP A 25 8.95 2.04 -12.08
CA TRP A 25 8.97 2.27 -13.53
C TRP A 25 7.72 2.95 -14.12
N PRO A 26 6.47 2.60 -13.74
CA PRO A 26 5.27 3.23 -14.28
C PRO A 26 4.91 4.58 -13.64
N ASN A 27 5.79 5.16 -12.81
CA ASN A 27 5.48 6.30 -11.95
C ASN A 27 6.27 7.58 -12.30
N ALA A 28 6.29 7.96 -13.57
CA ALA A 28 7.00 9.17 -14.01
C ALA A 28 6.41 10.43 -13.32
N GLY A 29 7.28 11.20 -12.64
CA GLY A 29 6.87 12.41 -11.92
C GLY A 29 5.93 12.14 -10.74
N GLU A 30 5.97 10.93 -10.16
CA GLU A 30 5.12 10.54 -9.03
C GLU A 30 3.62 10.59 -9.32
N ILE A 31 3.22 10.48 -10.59
CA ILE A 31 1.82 10.61 -10.98
C ILE A 31 0.96 9.47 -10.46
N SER A 32 1.47 8.24 -10.44
CA SER A 32 0.73 7.07 -9.99
C SER A 32 0.55 7.08 -8.46
N THR A 33 1.66 7.21 -7.74
CA THR A 33 1.67 7.28 -6.26
C THR A 33 0.90 8.50 -5.76
N GLY A 34 1.07 9.67 -6.40
CA GLY A 34 0.33 10.88 -6.07
C GLY A 34 -1.17 10.77 -6.34
N THR A 35 -1.59 10.18 -7.46
CA THR A 35 -3.03 9.97 -7.75
C THR A 35 -3.66 9.02 -6.74
N ILE A 36 -3.00 7.91 -6.41
CA ILE A 36 -3.50 6.99 -5.38
C ILE A 36 -3.56 7.67 -4.02
N GLY A 37 -2.49 8.40 -3.62
CA GLY A 37 -2.47 9.15 -2.36
C GLY A 37 -3.67 10.11 -2.25
N TYR A 38 -3.93 10.89 -3.30
CA TYR A 38 -5.09 11.78 -3.37
C TYR A 38 -6.42 11.03 -3.19
N LEU A 39 -6.61 9.88 -3.84
CA LEU A 39 -7.84 9.10 -3.72
C LEU A 39 -8.01 8.50 -2.32
N LEU A 40 -6.93 8.00 -1.71
CA LEU A 40 -6.97 7.44 -0.36
C LEU A 40 -7.41 8.49 0.66
N GLU A 41 -6.86 9.69 0.58
CA GLU A 41 -7.24 10.82 1.43
C GLU A 41 -8.69 11.25 1.17
N ARG A 42 -9.08 11.43 -0.09
CA ARG A 42 -10.38 11.99 -0.46
C ARG A 42 -11.56 11.04 -0.18
N LEU A 43 -11.30 9.73 -0.19
CA LEU A 43 -12.28 8.68 0.05
C LEU A 43 -12.24 8.13 1.48
N GLU A 44 -11.34 8.64 2.34
CA GLU A 44 -11.13 8.15 3.70
C GLU A 44 -10.93 6.62 3.73
N ALA A 45 -10.08 6.12 2.82
CA ALA A 45 -9.94 4.69 2.59
C ALA A 45 -9.36 3.95 3.81
N ALA A 46 -9.98 2.83 4.16
CA ALA A 46 -9.58 1.99 5.28
C ALA A 46 -8.68 0.82 4.82
N PRO A 47 -7.77 0.31 5.68
CA PRO A 47 -6.94 -0.86 5.37
C PRO A 47 -7.78 -2.11 5.05
N LEU A 48 -7.43 -2.82 3.98
CA LEU A 48 -8.06 -4.10 3.59
C LEU A 48 -7.11 -5.27 3.80
N ALA A 49 -5.91 -5.18 3.21
CA ALA A 49 -4.92 -6.26 3.20
C ALA A 49 -3.53 -5.73 2.84
N THR A 50 -2.51 -6.55 3.07
CA THR A 50 -1.12 -6.32 2.62
C THR A 50 -0.56 -7.59 2.00
N ILE A 51 0.37 -7.45 1.06
CA ILE A 51 1.18 -8.56 0.56
C ILE A 51 2.48 -8.62 1.37
N ASP A 52 2.89 -9.80 1.79
CA ASP A 52 4.21 -10.05 2.36
C ASP A 52 5.30 -9.74 1.31
N PRO A 53 6.14 -8.70 1.52
CA PRO A 53 7.10 -8.27 0.51
C PRO A 53 8.26 -9.25 0.28
N ASP A 54 8.54 -10.16 1.22
CA ASP A 54 9.76 -11.00 1.18
C ASP A 54 9.87 -11.89 -0.08
N GLU A 55 8.73 -12.29 -0.65
CA GLU A 55 8.70 -13.09 -1.88
C GLU A 55 8.72 -12.25 -3.17
N PHE A 56 8.51 -10.92 -3.09
CA PHE A 56 8.25 -10.07 -4.27
C PHE A 56 9.17 -8.86 -4.41
N ILE A 57 9.88 -8.46 -3.36
CA ILE A 57 10.73 -7.27 -3.36
C ILE A 57 12.21 -7.68 -3.35
N ASP A 58 12.97 -7.16 -4.32
CA ASP A 58 14.43 -7.19 -4.27
C ASP A 58 14.93 -6.02 -3.42
N TYR A 59 15.18 -6.28 -2.14
CA TYR A 59 15.66 -5.26 -1.19
C TYR A 59 17.03 -4.66 -1.55
N THR A 60 17.77 -5.26 -2.48
CA THR A 60 19.04 -4.68 -2.95
C THR A 60 18.82 -3.56 -3.96
N ALA A 61 17.73 -3.64 -4.72
CA ALA A 61 17.27 -2.65 -5.68
C ALA A 61 16.34 -1.61 -5.03
N ASP A 62 15.43 -2.06 -4.16
CA ASP A 62 14.45 -1.24 -3.46
C ASP A 62 14.68 -1.29 -1.94
N ARG A 63 15.53 -0.38 -1.45
CA ARG A 63 16.05 -0.43 -0.08
C ARG A 63 15.05 0.17 0.91
N PRO A 64 14.69 -0.56 1.97
CA PRO A 64 13.92 0.01 3.07
C PRO A 64 14.65 1.20 3.70
N THR A 65 13.89 2.17 4.18
CA THR A 65 14.40 3.32 4.91
C THR A 65 14.10 3.15 6.41
N ALA A 66 15.00 3.66 7.25
CA ALA A 66 14.84 3.61 8.70
C ALA A 66 15.10 4.99 9.29
N GLN A 67 14.28 5.39 10.26
CA GLN A 67 14.53 6.56 11.09
C GLN A 67 15.27 6.12 12.35
N VAL A 68 16.41 6.74 12.64
CA VAL A 68 17.24 6.41 13.81
C VAL A 68 17.30 7.60 14.76
N ILE A 69 16.89 7.40 16.01
CA ILE A 69 16.89 8.39 17.08
C ILE A 69 17.64 7.81 18.27
N GLU A 70 18.65 8.53 18.78
CA GLU A 70 19.49 8.12 19.92
C GLU A 70 20.14 6.72 19.76
N GLY A 71 20.42 6.32 18.51
CA GLY A 71 21.02 5.02 18.20
C GLY A 71 20.03 3.86 18.10
N PHE A 72 18.73 4.12 18.23
CA PHE A 72 17.66 3.13 18.06
C PHE A 72 16.87 3.41 16.78
N ILE A 73 16.40 2.35 16.12
CA ILE A 73 15.45 2.47 15.02
C ILE A 73 14.09 2.84 15.63
N ASP A 74 13.60 4.02 15.28
CA ASP A 74 12.32 4.57 15.70
C ASP A 74 11.20 4.21 14.69
N ASP A 75 11.51 4.28 13.39
CA ASP A 75 10.61 3.92 12.31
C ASP A 75 11.34 3.09 11.24
N PHE A 76 10.63 2.17 10.61
CA PHE A 76 11.14 1.33 9.52
C PHE A 76 10.10 1.25 8.42
N GLN A 77 10.45 1.73 7.24
CA GLN A 77 9.58 1.78 6.08
C GLN A 77 10.16 0.90 4.98
N GLU A 78 9.44 -0.19 4.68
CA GLU A 78 9.72 -1.06 3.56
C GLU A 78 8.74 -0.80 2.42
N SER A 79 9.15 -1.14 1.20
CA SER A 79 8.25 -1.19 0.07
C SER A 79 7.32 -2.39 0.18
N GLY A 80 6.05 -2.19 -0.13
CA GLY A 80 5.06 -3.27 -0.07
C GLY A 80 3.79 -2.92 -0.84
N CYS A 81 3.00 -3.94 -1.14
CA CYS A 81 1.68 -3.76 -1.74
C CYS A 81 0.62 -3.71 -0.65
N ARG A 82 -0.09 -2.58 -0.56
CA ARG A 82 -1.22 -2.39 0.36
C ARG A 82 -2.52 -2.30 -0.43
N PHE A 83 -3.53 -2.98 0.06
CA PHE A 83 -4.92 -2.84 -0.38
C PHE A 83 -5.71 -2.06 0.65
N THR A 84 -6.56 -1.17 0.16
CA THR A 84 -7.49 -0.38 0.96
C THR A 84 -8.87 -0.42 0.31
N TYR A 85 -9.90 -0.05 1.05
CA TYR A 85 -11.26 0.05 0.52
C TYR A 85 -11.92 1.34 1.01
N ALA A 86 -12.87 1.82 0.23
CA ALA A 86 -13.77 2.90 0.60
C ALA A 86 -15.15 2.59 0.03
N ARG A 87 -16.19 3.20 0.60
CA ARG A 87 -17.55 3.15 0.06
C ARG A 87 -17.90 4.52 -0.47
N SER A 88 -18.64 4.57 -1.58
CA SER A 88 -19.22 5.84 -2.01
C SER A 88 -20.33 6.21 -1.03
N ASN A 89 -20.48 7.49 -0.73
CA ASN A 89 -21.58 7.99 0.11
C ASN A 89 -22.97 7.87 -0.57
N ASP A 90 -23.02 7.41 -1.82
CA ASP A 90 -24.24 7.09 -2.56
C ASP A 90 -24.72 5.63 -2.35
N ASP A 91 -24.16 4.89 -1.38
CA ASP A 91 -24.62 3.56 -0.95
C ASP A 91 -25.76 3.62 0.10
#